data_AF-A0A2E4GMU8-F1
#
_entry.id   AF-A0A2E4GMU8-F1
#
_cell.length_a   1.000
_cell.length_b   1.000
_cell.length_c   1.000
_cell.angle_alpha   90.00
_cell.angle_beta   90.00
_cell.angle_gamma   90.00
#
_symmetry.space_group_name_H-M   'P 1'
#
loop_
_entity.id
_entity.type
_entity.pdbx_description
1 polymer ?
#
loop_
_entity_poly.entity_id
_entity_poly.type
_entity_poly.pdbx_seq_one_letter_code
_entity_poly.pdbx_strand_id
1 'polypeptide(L)'
;MSFIKARRQWARFVRKTYKSLRSNRSGQRTGIRNWLAKGVVQRELWRPSRHRVALGLSLGVAVGMLPPLPIQTVLAIALAVRYRANIPAAATAVWVSNPATAVPLFIYQCKVGKTIFNFNDKYGGKELDFDIQTMSSATFGVLISAAVLAPVVYFVVYYVWGLGIMIFYKSKKG
;
A
#
# COMPACT_ATOMS: atom_id res chain seq x y z
N MET A 1 -40.12 -0.69 52.43
CA MET A 1 -39.69 0.08 51.23
C MET A 1 -40.28 -0.58 49.99
N SER A 2 -41.29 0.03 49.34
CA SER A 2 -42.09 -0.61 48.27
C SER A 2 -41.26 -1.02 47.05
N PHE A 3 -41.49 -2.23 46.54
CA PHE A 3 -40.85 -2.86 45.36
C PHE A 3 -40.85 -1.96 44.11
N ILE A 4 -41.83 -1.05 44.03
CA ILE A 4 -41.99 -0.06 42.95
C ILE A 4 -40.87 0.99 42.96
N LYS A 5 -40.38 1.40 44.15
CA LYS A 5 -39.24 2.34 44.26
C LYS A 5 -37.93 1.70 43.79
N ALA A 6 -37.72 0.42 44.11
CA ALA A 6 -36.53 -0.33 43.72
C ALA A 6 -36.41 -0.45 42.18
N ARG A 7 -37.50 -0.78 41.47
CA ARG A 7 -37.52 -0.81 40.00
C ARG A 7 -37.21 0.55 39.37
N ARG A 8 -37.72 1.65 39.94
CA ARG A 8 -37.45 3.01 39.44
C ARG A 8 -36.00 3.44 39.64
N GLN A 9 -35.35 2.99 40.71
CA GLN A 9 -33.93 3.26 40.94
C GLN A 9 -33.05 2.41 40.01
N TRP A 10 -33.38 1.13 39.84
CA TRP A 10 -32.68 0.23 38.92
C TRP A 10 -32.77 0.72 37.46
N ALA A 11 -33.95 1.10 36.99
CA ALA A 11 -34.13 1.61 35.62
C ALA A 11 -33.34 2.90 35.36
N ARG A 12 -33.22 3.78 36.36
CA ARG A 12 -32.40 5.00 36.27
C ARG A 12 -30.91 4.68 36.27
N PHE A 13 -30.47 3.75 37.10
CA PHE A 13 -29.10 3.28 37.15
C PHE A 13 -28.70 2.63 35.82
N VAL A 14 -29.47 1.66 35.33
CA VAL A 14 -29.24 0.97 34.04
C VAL A 14 -29.23 1.95 32.87
N ARG A 15 -30.15 2.93 32.82
CA ARG A 15 -30.11 3.96 31.76
C ARG A 15 -28.86 4.82 31.83
N LYS A 16 -28.41 5.19 33.03
CA LYS A 16 -27.19 5.99 33.22
C LYS A 16 -25.95 5.21 32.79
N THR A 17 -25.86 3.94 33.18
CA THR A 17 -24.77 3.04 32.80
C THR A 17 -24.79 2.71 31.30
N TYR A 18 -25.96 2.41 30.72
CA TYR A 18 -26.12 2.16 29.29
C TYR A 18 -25.81 3.40 28.44
N LYS A 19 -26.21 4.60 28.88
CA LYS A 19 -25.87 5.86 28.21
C LYS A 19 -24.37 6.15 28.28
N SER A 20 -23.71 5.80 29.39
CA SER A 20 -22.26 5.91 29.55
C SER A 20 -21.47 4.91 28.67
N LEU A 21 -22.00 3.69 28.47
CA LEU A 21 -21.42 2.70 27.55
C LEU A 21 -21.65 3.05 26.07
N ARG A 22 -22.78 3.71 25.74
CA ARG A 22 -23.13 4.06 24.35
C ARG A 22 -22.54 5.39 23.88
N SER A 23 -22.16 6.32 24.76
CA SER A 23 -21.78 7.69 24.36
C SER A 23 -20.29 7.95 24.16
N ASN A 24 -19.44 6.93 23.94
CA ASN A 24 -18.04 7.18 23.58
C ASN A 24 -17.56 6.42 22.35
N ARG A 25 -18.35 6.46 21.27
CA ARG A 25 -17.90 6.09 19.91
C ARG A 25 -17.19 7.22 19.17
N SER A 26 -16.77 8.29 19.86
CA SER A 26 -16.08 9.44 19.27
C SER A 26 -14.90 9.95 20.09
N GLY A 27 -14.28 9.10 20.91
CA GLY A 27 -12.95 9.37 21.46
C GLY A 27 -11.90 9.27 20.35
N GLN A 28 -11.77 10.31 19.51
CA GLN A 28 -10.62 10.51 18.64
C GLN A 28 -9.37 10.65 19.52
N ARG A 29 -8.78 9.53 19.91
CA ARG A 29 -7.35 9.47 20.23
C ARG A 29 -6.62 9.76 18.92
N THR A 30 -6.25 11.02 18.73
CA THR A 30 -5.48 11.54 17.59
C THR A 30 -4.08 10.95 17.64
N GLY A 31 -3.84 9.92 16.83
CA GLY A 31 -2.53 9.30 16.73
C GLY A 31 -2.42 8.41 15.50
N ILE A 32 -1.19 8.25 15.01
CA ILE A 32 -0.82 7.40 13.87
C ILE A 32 -1.39 5.99 14.01
N ARG A 33 -1.45 5.47 15.25
CA ARG A 33 -2.04 4.15 15.55
C ARG A 33 -3.52 4.05 15.17
N ASN A 34 -4.31 5.09 15.39
CA ASN A 34 -5.73 5.11 14.99
C ASN A 34 -5.91 5.38 13.50
N TRP A 35 -5.00 6.12 12.87
CA TRP A 35 -4.99 6.32 11.42
C TRP A 35 -4.69 5.01 10.68
N LEU A 36 -3.64 4.27 11.09
CA LEU A 36 -3.33 2.95 10.57
C LEU A 36 -4.40 1.92 10.92
N ALA A 37 -4.87 1.87 12.17
CA ALA A 37 -5.91 0.93 12.58
C ALA A 37 -7.23 1.19 11.84
N LYS A 38 -7.67 2.44 11.68
CA LYS A 38 -8.86 2.73 10.88
C LYS A 38 -8.64 2.46 9.39
N GLY A 39 -7.44 2.68 8.86
CA GLY A 39 -7.10 2.43 7.46
C GLY A 39 -7.10 0.95 7.11
N VAL A 40 -6.38 0.12 7.87
CA VAL A 40 -6.27 -1.33 7.63
C VAL A 40 -7.59 -2.05 7.95
N VAL A 41 -8.35 -1.59 8.95
CA VAL A 41 -9.64 -2.21 9.34
C VAL A 41 -10.79 -1.80 8.43
N GLN A 42 -10.64 -0.76 7.59
CA GLN A 42 -11.67 -0.38 6.64
C GLN A 42 -11.84 -1.46 5.56
N ARG A 43 -12.94 -2.21 5.65
CA ARG A 43 -13.37 -3.24 4.67
C ARG A 43 -13.32 -2.76 3.23
N GLU A 44 -13.49 -1.47 2.98
CA GLU A 44 -13.48 -0.93 1.62
C GLU A 44 -12.12 -0.98 0.94
N LEU A 45 -10.99 -0.94 1.68
CA LEU A 45 -9.65 -1.06 1.09
C LEU A 45 -9.29 -2.52 0.76
N TRP A 46 -10.06 -3.48 1.26
CA TRP A 46 -9.95 -4.90 0.92
C TRP A 46 -10.82 -5.28 -0.28
N ARG A 47 -11.85 -4.48 -0.58
CA ARG A 47 -12.73 -4.74 -1.72
C ARG A 47 -12.02 -4.39 -3.03
N PRO A 48 -11.98 -5.31 -4.00
CA PRO A 48 -11.41 -5.01 -5.31
C PRO A 48 -12.34 -4.06 -6.07
N SER A 49 -11.78 -2.92 -6.51
CA SER A 49 -12.42 -2.05 -7.50
C SER A 49 -11.39 -1.67 -8.55
N ARG A 50 -11.83 -1.46 -9.80
CA ARG A 50 -10.94 -1.21 -10.94
C ARG A 50 -9.88 -0.14 -10.63
N HIS A 51 -10.31 0.95 -10.00
CA HIS A 51 -9.46 2.08 -9.69
C HIS A 51 -8.55 1.80 -8.48
N ARG A 52 -9.08 1.20 -7.40
CA ARG A 52 -8.31 0.95 -6.18
C ARG A 52 -7.28 -0.16 -6.36
N VAL A 53 -7.56 -1.17 -7.19
CA VAL A 53 -6.61 -2.24 -7.51
C VAL A 53 -5.51 -1.73 -8.42
N ALA A 54 -5.85 -0.98 -9.49
CA ALA A 54 -4.85 -0.34 -10.34
C ALA A 54 -3.91 0.57 -9.54
N LEU A 55 -4.47 1.38 -8.63
CA LEU A 55 -3.71 2.27 -7.75
C LEU A 55 -2.89 1.49 -6.70
N GLY A 56 -3.43 0.39 -6.18
CA GLY A 56 -2.71 -0.47 -5.22
C GLY A 56 -1.49 -1.13 -5.87
N LEU A 57 -1.67 -1.72 -7.06
CA LEU A 57 -0.59 -2.34 -7.81
C LEU A 57 0.47 -1.33 -8.24
N SER A 58 0.08 -0.13 -8.72
CA SER A 58 1.06 0.88 -9.13
C SER A 58 1.92 1.37 -7.96
N LEU A 59 1.30 1.62 -6.79
CA LEU A 59 2.03 1.98 -5.57
C LEU A 59 2.93 0.84 -5.09
N GLY A 60 2.44 -0.40 -5.12
CA GLY A 60 3.24 -1.56 -4.71
C GLY A 60 4.43 -1.80 -5.63
N VAL A 61 4.28 -1.62 -6.95
CA VAL A 61 5.40 -1.69 -7.91
C VAL A 61 6.38 -0.54 -7.66
N ALA A 62 5.90 0.69 -7.46
CA ALA A 62 6.76 1.84 -7.16
C ALA A 62 7.61 1.61 -5.90
N VAL A 63 7.00 1.07 -4.84
CA VAL A 63 7.69 0.74 -3.59
C VAL A 63 8.59 -0.48 -3.75
N GLY A 64 8.18 -1.47 -4.54
CA GLY A 64 8.96 -2.66 -4.84
C GLY A 64 10.19 -2.40 -5.72
N MET A 65 10.31 -1.22 -6.32
CA MET A 65 11.54 -0.79 -6.99
C MET A 65 12.62 -0.36 -6.00
N LEU A 66 12.27 -0.04 -4.75
CA LEU A 66 13.25 0.34 -3.73
C LEU A 66 14.23 -0.82 -3.45
N PRO A 67 15.45 -0.53 -2.98
CA PRO A 67 16.38 -1.57 -2.55
C PRO A 67 15.74 -2.45 -1.49
N PRO A 68 15.84 -3.79 -1.60
CA PRO A 68 15.09 -4.76 -0.79
C PRO A 68 15.26 -4.47 0.70
N LEU A 69 14.21 -3.93 1.30
CA LEU A 69 14.14 -3.70 2.75
C LEU A 69 12.88 -4.40 3.26
N PRO A 70 12.93 -5.13 4.39
CA PRO A 70 11.73 -5.73 4.97
C PRO A 70 10.65 -4.68 5.28
N ILE A 71 11.05 -3.41 5.47
CA ILE A 71 10.17 -2.27 5.71
C ILE A 71 9.34 -1.85 4.48
N GLN A 72 9.70 -2.26 3.27
CA GLN A 72 8.98 -1.88 2.04
C GLN A 72 7.52 -2.29 2.06
N THR A 73 7.20 -3.48 2.59
CA THR A 73 5.81 -3.94 2.68
C THR A 73 5.00 -3.02 3.58
N VAL A 74 5.59 -2.58 4.70
CA VAL A 74 4.95 -1.63 5.62
C VAL A 74 4.76 -0.27 4.95
N LEU A 75 5.75 0.19 4.19
CA LEU A 75 5.68 1.44 3.43
C LEU A 75 4.59 1.39 2.36
N ALA A 76 4.48 0.29 1.61
CA ALA A 76 3.44 0.09 0.61
C ALA A 76 2.04 0.05 1.23
N ILE A 77 1.89 -0.63 2.37
CA ILE A 77 0.61 -0.63 3.11
C ILE A 77 0.27 0.78 3.61
N ALA A 78 1.24 1.52 4.13
CA ALA A 78 1.03 2.90 4.59
C ALA A 78 0.60 3.82 3.44
N LEU A 79 1.25 3.71 2.27
CA LEU A 79 0.87 4.45 1.07
C LEU A 79 -0.52 4.02 0.56
N ALA A 80 -0.82 2.73 0.56
CA ALA A 80 -2.14 2.22 0.18
C ALA A 80 -3.24 2.79 1.09
N VAL A 81 -3.00 2.86 2.41
CA VAL A 81 -3.93 3.51 3.35
C VAL A 81 -4.04 5.01 3.06
N ARG A 82 -2.93 5.71 2.80
CA ARG A 82 -2.90 7.16 2.53
C ARG A 82 -3.62 7.57 1.25
N TYR A 83 -3.50 6.78 0.20
CA TYR A 83 -4.14 7.02 -1.10
C TYR A 83 -5.45 6.24 -1.28
N ARG A 84 -5.94 5.56 -0.24
CA ARG A 84 -7.16 4.73 -0.27
C ARG A 84 -7.14 3.66 -1.39
N ALA A 85 -5.96 3.10 -1.63
CA ALA A 85 -5.72 2.02 -2.58
C ALA A 85 -6.13 0.65 -2.02
N ASN A 86 -6.16 -0.38 -2.85
CA ASN A 86 -6.39 -1.73 -2.37
C ASN A 86 -5.15 -2.26 -1.64
N ILE A 87 -5.29 -2.56 -0.33
CA ILE A 87 -4.17 -2.98 0.52
C ILE A 87 -3.61 -4.34 0.08
N PRO A 88 -4.43 -5.40 -0.12
CA PRO A 88 -3.96 -6.67 -0.66
C PRO A 88 -3.16 -6.51 -1.95
N ALA A 89 -3.69 -5.75 -2.91
CA ALA A 89 -3.03 -5.51 -4.18
C ALA A 89 -1.65 -4.85 -4.02
N ALA A 90 -1.55 -3.82 -3.17
CA ALA A 90 -0.27 -3.17 -2.89
C ALA A 90 0.74 -4.10 -2.24
N ALA A 91 0.31 -4.90 -1.25
CA ALA A 91 1.18 -5.86 -0.58
C ALA A 91 1.65 -6.97 -1.55
N THR A 92 0.75 -7.50 -2.38
CA THR A 92 1.10 -8.51 -3.39
C THR A 92 2.06 -7.95 -4.44
N ALA A 93 1.89 -6.70 -4.87
CA ALA A 93 2.79 -6.09 -5.86
C ALA A 93 4.22 -5.94 -5.33
N VAL A 94 4.40 -5.61 -4.05
CA VAL A 94 5.74 -5.60 -3.42
C VAL A 94 6.32 -7.02 -3.36
N TRP A 95 5.49 -8.02 -3.06
CA TRP A 95 5.92 -9.42 -2.97
C TRP A 95 6.22 -10.06 -4.33
N VAL A 96 5.62 -9.58 -5.41
CA VAL A 96 5.97 -9.97 -6.78
C VAL A 96 7.43 -9.58 -7.09
N SER A 97 7.97 -8.52 -6.47
CA SER A 97 9.40 -8.14 -6.50
C SER A 97 10.29 -8.95 -5.53
N ASN A 98 9.92 -10.21 -5.26
CA ASN A 98 10.50 -11.21 -4.36
C ASN A 98 12.03 -11.10 -4.08
N PRO A 99 12.57 -11.43 -2.88
CA PRO A 99 14.01 -11.55 -2.59
C PRO A 99 14.90 -12.26 -3.62
N ALA A 100 14.35 -13.14 -4.47
CA ALA A 100 15.09 -13.72 -5.59
C ALA A 100 15.43 -12.71 -6.71
N THR A 101 14.57 -11.71 -6.93
CA THR A 101 14.76 -10.64 -7.92
C THR A 101 15.50 -9.44 -7.36
N ALA A 102 15.71 -9.37 -6.04
CA ALA A 102 16.41 -8.28 -5.36
C ALA A 102 17.79 -7.95 -5.96
N VAL A 103 18.64 -8.97 -6.14
CA VAL A 103 20.01 -8.78 -6.65
C VAL A 103 20.01 -8.35 -8.13
N PRO A 104 19.30 -9.04 -9.05
CA PRO A 104 19.15 -8.58 -10.43
C PRO A 104 18.56 -7.17 -10.54
N LEU A 105 17.56 -6.85 -9.72
CA LEU A 105 16.90 -5.55 -9.74
C LEU A 105 17.86 -4.44 -9.30
N PHE A 106 18.65 -4.66 -8.25
CA PHE A 106 19.65 -3.68 -7.81
C PHE A 106 20.69 -3.39 -8.89
N ILE A 107 21.19 -4.42 -9.58
CA ILE A 107 22.12 -4.26 -10.71
C ILE A 107 21.46 -3.47 -11.85
N TYR A 108 20.19 -3.77 -12.17
CA TYR A 108 19.41 -3.03 -13.17
C TYR A 108 19.27 -1.55 -12.79
N GLN A 109 18.92 -1.25 -11.54
CA GLN A 109 18.77 0.12 -11.05
C GLN A 109 20.09 0.90 -11.14
N CYS A 110 21.22 0.28 -10.77
CA CYS A 110 22.55 0.87 -10.93
C CYS A 110 22.86 1.17 -12.41
N LYS A 111 22.53 0.23 -13.31
CA LYS A 111 22.75 0.41 -14.75
C LYS A 111 21.92 1.56 -15.31
N VAL A 112 20.64 1.64 -14.98
CA VAL A 112 19.74 2.73 -15.41
C VAL A 112 20.24 4.07 -14.88
N GLY A 113 20.60 4.16 -13.60
CA GLY A 113 21.14 5.38 -13.01
C GLY A 113 22.43 5.86 -13.67
N LYS A 114 23.36 4.94 -13.96
CA LYS A 114 24.62 5.23 -14.66
C LYS A 114 24.38 5.73 -16.09
N THR A 115 23.50 5.06 -16.85
CA THR A 115 23.19 5.45 -18.24
C THR A 115 22.56 6.85 -18.32
N ILE A 116 21.71 7.21 -17.37
CA ILE A 116 21.01 8.51 -17.42
C ILE A 116 21.91 9.66 -16.98
N PHE A 117 22.78 9.45 -15.98
CA PHE A 117 23.61 10.51 -15.42
C PHE A 117 25.04 10.56 -15.97
N ASN A 118 25.41 9.71 -16.94
CA ASN A 118 26.76 9.63 -17.51
C ASN A 118 27.86 9.64 -16.44
N PHE A 119 27.65 8.94 -15.32
CA PHE A 119 28.69 8.80 -14.31
C PHE A 119 29.88 8.07 -14.94
N ASN A 120 31.00 8.78 -15.07
CA ASN A 120 32.22 8.33 -15.75
C ASN A 120 32.67 6.95 -15.25
N ASP A 121 33.02 6.06 -16.18
CA ASP A 121 33.26 4.61 -16.02
C ASP A 121 34.49 4.22 -15.17
N LYS A 122 34.74 4.87 -14.03
CA LYS A 122 35.83 4.45 -13.12
C LYS A 122 35.49 3.22 -12.27
N TYR A 123 34.21 2.85 -12.20
CA TYR A 123 33.74 1.67 -11.46
C TYR A 123 33.08 0.67 -12.40
N GLY A 124 33.86 0.24 -13.40
CA GLY A 124 33.63 -0.98 -14.17
C GLY A 124 34.14 -2.18 -13.39
N GLY A 125 33.43 -2.60 -12.35
CA GLY A 125 33.79 -3.77 -11.56
C GLY A 125 32.59 -4.70 -11.45
N LYS A 126 32.81 -5.97 -11.71
CA LYS A 126 31.85 -7.07 -11.50
C LYS A 126 31.55 -7.32 -10.01
N GLU A 127 31.89 -6.36 -9.14
CA GLU A 127 31.84 -6.44 -7.69
C GLU A 127 30.77 -5.47 -7.18
N LEU A 128 29.82 -6.01 -6.41
CA LEU A 128 28.80 -5.24 -5.70
C LEU A 128 29.45 -4.47 -4.55
N ASP A 129 30.12 -3.38 -4.88
CA ASP A 129 30.75 -2.53 -3.88
C ASP A 129 29.75 -1.50 -3.35
N PHE A 130 29.56 -1.45 -2.02
CA PHE A 130 28.62 -0.57 -1.34
C PHE A 130 29.19 0.84 -1.15
N ASP A 131 29.59 1.46 -2.26
CA ASP A 131 30.08 2.84 -2.27
C ASP A 131 28.93 3.87 -2.35
N ILE A 132 29.16 5.08 -1.82
CA ILE A 132 28.19 6.19 -1.83
C ILE A 132 27.78 6.56 -3.26
N GLN A 133 28.71 6.47 -4.22
CA GLN A 133 28.41 6.76 -5.63
C GLN A 133 27.52 5.68 -6.26
N THR A 134 27.72 4.41 -5.92
CA THR A 134 26.86 3.31 -6.36
C THR A 134 25.46 3.46 -5.76
N MET A 135 25.35 3.74 -4.46
CA MET A 135 24.06 3.95 -3.77
C MET A 135 23.27 5.13 -4.31
N SER A 136 23.93 6.26 -4.61
CA SER A 136 23.28 7.43 -5.21
C SER A 136 22.79 7.12 -6.62
N SER A 137 23.60 6.48 -7.46
CA SER A 137 23.18 6.07 -8.81
C SER A 137 21.98 5.12 -8.78
N ALA A 138 21.97 4.14 -7.87
CA ALA A 138 20.85 3.23 -7.67
C ALA A 138 19.58 3.98 -7.23
N THR A 139 19.71 4.94 -6.31
CA THR A 139 18.58 5.76 -5.84
C THR A 139 17.93 6.53 -6.99
N PHE A 140 18.72 7.17 -7.85
CA PHE A 140 18.20 7.87 -9.03
C PHE A 140 17.56 6.90 -10.03
N GLY A 141 18.16 5.74 -10.26
CA GLY A 141 17.56 4.66 -11.06
C GLY A 141 16.17 4.28 -10.54
N VAL A 142 16.05 4.09 -9.22
CA VAL A 142 14.78 3.72 -8.58
C VAL A 142 13.74 4.81 -8.74
N LEU A 143 14.11 6.08 -8.52
CA LEU A 143 13.18 7.20 -8.66
C LEU A 143 12.64 7.31 -10.08
N ILE A 144 13.50 7.18 -11.09
CA ILE A 144 13.11 7.26 -12.50
C ILE A 144 12.27 6.06 -12.91
N SER A 145 12.72 4.85 -12.58
CA SER A 145 11.99 3.62 -12.90
C SER A 145 10.62 3.60 -12.23
N ALA A 146 10.51 4.00 -10.95
CA ALA A 146 9.23 4.11 -10.26
C ALA A 146 8.33 5.18 -10.89
N ALA A 147 8.87 6.35 -11.25
CA ALA A 147 8.11 7.43 -11.89
C ALA A 147 7.53 7.03 -13.26
N VAL A 148 8.23 6.17 -14.01
CA VAL A 148 7.77 5.68 -15.31
C VAL A 148 6.87 4.45 -15.18
N LEU A 149 7.27 3.45 -14.38
CA LEU A 149 6.53 2.19 -14.27
C LEU A 149 5.21 2.35 -13.52
N ALA A 150 5.14 3.18 -12.49
CA ALA A 150 3.91 3.35 -11.71
C ALA A 150 2.70 3.81 -12.56
N PRO A 151 2.78 4.87 -13.39
CA PRO A 151 1.67 5.25 -14.25
C PRO A 151 1.38 4.18 -15.32
N VAL A 152 2.40 3.55 -15.90
CA VAL A 152 2.22 2.47 -16.88
C VAL A 152 1.41 1.31 -16.27
N VAL A 153 1.79 0.84 -15.09
CA VAL A 153 1.07 -0.23 -14.36
C VAL A 153 -0.36 0.19 -14.07
N TYR A 154 -0.58 1.44 -13.63
CA TYR A 154 -1.92 1.94 -13.38
C TYR A 154 -2.80 1.85 -14.63
N PHE A 155 -2.32 2.36 -15.77
CA PHE A 155 -3.08 2.33 -17.03
C PHE A 155 -3.31 0.90 -17.51
N VAL A 156 -2.28 0.05 -17.54
CA VAL A 156 -2.39 -1.35 -17.99
C VAL A 156 -3.44 -2.09 -17.17
N VAL A 157 -3.36 -2.03 -15.84
CA VAL A 157 -4.34 -2.71 -14.98
C VAL A 157 -5.74 -2.13 -15.20
N TYR A 158 -5.88 -0.82 -15.33
CA TYR A 158 -7.17 -0.18 -15.57
C TYR A 158 -7.83 -0.64 -16.87
N TYR A 159 -7.07 -0.70 -17.97
CA TYR A 159 -7.57 -1.14 -19.28
C TYR A 159 -7.84 -2.63 -19.34
N VAL A 160 -6.92 -3.47 -18.83
CA VAL A 160 -7.09 -4.93 -18.82
C VAL A 160 -8.32 -5.32 -17.99
N TRP A 161 -8.53 -4.67 -16.83
CA TRP A 161 -9.73 -4.90 -16.03
C TRP A 161 -11.00 -4.52 -16.80
N GLY A 162 -10.99 -3.39 -17.51
CA GLY A 162 -12.10 -2.95 -18.35
C GLY A 162 -12.43 -3.93 -19.48
N LEU A 163 -11.39 -4.40 -20.19
CA LEU A 163 -11.51 -5.41 -21.25
C LEU A 163 -12.07 -6.73 -20.71
N GLY A 164 -11.57 -7.18 -19.55
CA GLY A 164 -12.06 -8.39 -18.89
C GLY A 164 -13.56 -8.34 -18.63
N ILE A 165 -14.05 -7.23 -18.05
CA ILE A 165 -15.50 -7.06 -17.79
C ILE A 165 -16.32 -7.14 -19.08
N MET A 166 -15.86 -6.50 -20.16
CA MET A 166 -16.57 -6.52 -21.44
C MET A 166 -16.65 -7.93 -22.05
N ILE A 167 -15.55 -8.69 -21.99
CA ILE A 167 -15.50 -10.08 -22.47
C ILE A 167 -16.45 -10.97 -21.65
N PHE A 168 -16.40 -10.87 -20.32
CA PHE A 168 -17.30 -11.61 -19.43
C PHE A 168 -18.77 -11.26 -19.67
N TYR A 169 -19.08 -10.00 -19.92
CA TYR A 169 -20.46 -9.56 -20.19
C TYR A 169 -20.96 -10.07 -21.55
N LYS A 170 -20.10 -10.09 -22.58
CA LYS A 170 -20.41 -10.65 -23.90
C LYS A 170 -20.66 -12.16 -23.86
N SER A 171 -19.89 -12.89 -23.04
CA SER A 171 -20.01 -14.34 -22.87
C SER A 171 -21.30 -14.80 -22.17
N LYS A 172 -22.00 -13.93 -21.42
CA LYS A 172 -23.27 -14.26 -20.76
C LYS A 172 -24.52 -13.95 -21.60
N LYS A 173 -24.35 -13.26 -22.73
CA LYS A 173 -25.45 -12.82 -23.61
C LYS A 173 -25.55 -13.61 -24.92
N GLY A 174 -24.60 -14.49 -25.21
CA GLY A 174 -24.68 -15.49 -26.28
C GLY A 174 -24.90 -16.86 -25.69
#